data_AF-A0A532TQT7-F1
#
_entry.id   AF-A0A532TQT7-F1
#
_cell.length_a   1.000
_cell.length_b   1.000
_cell.length_c   1.000
_cell.angle_alpha   90.00
_cell.angle_beta   90.00
_cell.angle_gamma   90.00
#
_symmetry.space_group_name_H-M   'P 1'
#
loop_
_entity.id
_entity.type
_entity.pdbx_description
1 polymer ?
#
loop_
_entity_poly.entity_id
_entity_poly.type
_entity_poly.pdbx_seq_one_letter_code
_entity_poly.pdbx_strand_id
1 'polypeptide(L)'
;MPEPNDKLIVALVECSRCGNPFMIKKGQNKSGELICDNCIKLEQRKKQLADSVIESQKNLENSIKGYKSSLRVAKSQQIKQLFFDKIKKTSTVLNNSVELLKKIEETNDEKYIEQYKKLFEKMKKEYAENK
;
A
#
# COMPACT_ATOMS: atom_id res chain seq x y z
N MET A 1 -39.27 -36.74 1.89
CA MET A 1 -38.37 -36.76 3.06
C MET A 1 -37.36 -35.63 2.88
N PRO A 2 -37.14 -34.74 3.85
CA PRO A 2 -36.10 -33.72 3.74
C PRO A 2 -34.73 -34.35 4.06
N GLU A 3 -33.71 -34.00 3.27
CA GLU A 3 -32.34 -34.50 3.37
C GLU A 3 -31.65 -34.10 4.69
N PRO A 4 -30.72 -34.92 5.22
CA PRO A 4 -30.09 -34.68 6.51
C PRO A 4 -29.15 -33.48 6.45
N ASN A 5 -29.39 -32.51 7.33
CA ASN A 5 -28.50 -31.37 7.62
C ASN A 5 -27.04 -31.81 7.73
N ASP A 6 -26.22 -31.42 6.75
CA ASP A 6 -24.76 -31.43 6.81
C ASP A 6 -24.30 -30.55 7.96
N LYS A 7 -24.15 -31.15 9.15
CA LYS A 7 -23.59 -30.46 10.32
C LYS A 7 -22.13 -30.14 10.01
N LEU A 8 -21.84 -28.88 9.70
CA LEU A 8 -20.49 -28.33 9.60
C LEU A 8 -19.74 -28.62 10.91
N ILE A 9 -18.93 -29.68 10.94
CA ILE A 9 -18.08 -29.98 12.08
C ILE A 9 -16.85 -29.08 12.02
N VAL A 10 -16.85 -28.05 12.85
CA VAL A 10 -15.76 -27.08 12.99
C VAL A 10 -14.94 -27.35 14.26
N ALA A 11 -13.66 -26.99 14.22
CA ALA A 11 -12.76 -26.99 15.38
C ALA A 11 -12.21 -25.59 15.61
N LEU A 12 -12.21 -25.15 16.86
CA LEU A 12 -11.60 -23.88 17.27
C LEU A 12 -10.09 -24.07 17.41
N VAL A 13 -9.30 -23.23 16.75
CA VAL A 13 -7.83 -23.25 16.77
C VAL A 13 -7.30 -21.83 16.89
N GLU A 14 -6.11 -21.66 17.46
CA GLU A 14 -5.46 -20.36 17.56
C GLU A 14 -4.72 -20.00 16.28
N CYS A 15 -4.80 -18.73 15.89
CA CYS A 15 -4.03 -18.19 14.78
C CYS A 15 -2.54 -18.11 15.14
N SER A 16 -1.67 -18.72 14.32
CA SER A 16 -0.21 -18.69 14.51
C SER A 16 0.39 -17.28 14.48
N ARG A 17 -0.33 -16.28 13.96
CA ARG A 17 0.15 -14.90 13.83
C ARG A 17 -0.37 -13.93 14.86
N CYS A 18 -1.66 -14.01 15.20
CA CYS A 18 -2.29 -13.06 16.12
C CYS A 18 -2.79 -13.69 17.41
N GLY A 19 -2.64 -15.01 17.57
CA GLY A 19 -3.13 -15.76 18.73
C GLY A 19 -4.66 -15.86 18.81
N ASN A 20 -5.41 -15.14 17.97
CA ASN A 20 -6.88 -15.14 18.06
C ASN A 20 -7.44 -16.50 17.64
N PRO A 21 -8.38 -17.06 18.41
CA PRO A 21 -9.04 -18.29 18.06
C PRO A 21 -9.98 -18.11 16.85
N PHE A 22 -9.96 -19.06 15.92
CA PHE A 22 -10.82 -19.09 14.73
C PHE A 22 -11.24 -20.52 14.38
N MET A 23 -12.33 -20.64 13.62
CA MET A 23 -12.91 -21.93 13.27
C MET A 23 -12.28 -22.49 11.98
N ILE A 24 -11.86 -23.75 12.01
CA ILE A 24 -11.43 -24.52 10.84
C ILE A 24 -12.32 -25.75 10.63
N LYS A 25 -12.43 -26.25 9.40
CA LYS A 25 -13.18 -27.49 9.14
C LYS A 25 -12.42 -28.68 9.69
N LYS A 26 -13.10 -29.63 10.35
CA LYS A 26 -12.48 -30.90 10.76
C LYS A 26 -11.89 -31.61 9.53
N GLY A 27 -10.59 -31.92 9.58
CA GLY A 27 -9.87 -32.58 8.49
C GLY A 27 -9.03 -31.65 7.61
N GLN A 28 -9.07 -30.32 7.79
CA GLN A 28 -8.01 -29.47 7.26
C GLN A 28 -6.69 -29.83 7.95
N ASN A 29 -5.68 -30.19 7.14
CA ASN A 29 -4.36 -30.60 7.59
C ASN A 29 -3.79 -29.59 8.59
N LYS A 30 -3.54 -30.03 9.83
CA LYS A 30 -2.89 -29.25 10.89
C LYS A 30 -1.37 -29.07 10.67
N SER A 31 -0.84 -29.58 9.57
CA SER A 31 0.57 -29.50 9.22
C SER A 31 0.86 -28.17 8.50
N GLY A 32 0.98 -27.09 9.26
CA GLY A 32 1.32 -25.76 8.76
C GLY A 32 0.93 -24.64 9.75
N GLU A 33 1.42 -23.42 9.51
CA GLU A 33 0.92 -22.23 10.23
C GLU A 33 -0.57 -22.04 9.92
N LEU A 34 -1.40 -22.08 10.96
CA LEU A 34 -2.83 -21.84 10.86
C LEU A 34 -3.07 -20.34 10.99
N ILE A 35 -3.36 -19.68 9.87
CA ILE A 35 -3.55 -18.23 9.81
C ILE A 35 -5.05 -17.93 9.65
N CYS A 36 -5.60 -17.08 10.50
CA CYS A 36 -7.00 -16.69 10.41
C CYS A 36 -7.29 -15.78 9.20
N ASP A 37 -8.54 -15.78 8.73
CA ASP A 37 -8.99 -14.96 7.60
C ASP A 37 -8.67 -13.47 7.77
N ASN A 38 -8.69 -12.95 8.99
CA ASN A 38 -8.35 -11.55 9.25
C ASN A 38 -6.87 -11.27 8.97
N CYS A 39 -5.96 -12.16 9.39
CA CYS A 39 -4.54 -12.02 9.08
C CYS A 39 -4.26 -12.16 7.58
N ILE A 40 -4.96 -13.07 6.89
CA ILE A 40 -4.85 -13.22 5.42
C ILE A 40 -5.32 -11.93 4.72
N LYS A 41 -6.49 -11.40 5.11
CA LYS A 41 -7.03 -10.15 4.56
C LYS A 41 -6.11 -8.96 4.86
N LEU A 42 -5.50 -8.92 6.04
CA LEU A 42 -4.54 -7.87 6.41
C LEU A 42 -3.32 -7.89 5.49
N GLU A 43 -2.73 -9.05 5.23
CA GLU A 43 -1.61 -9.18 4.30
C GLU A 43 -1.99 -8.83 2.86
N GLN A 44 -3.14 -9.30 2.39
CA GLN A 44 -3.63 -8.94 1.06
C GLN A 44 -3.80 -7.43 0.91
N ARG A 45 -4.35 -6.75 1.92
CA ARG A 45 -4.45 -5.29 1.96
C ARG A 45 -3.06 -4.64 1.95
N LYS A 46 -2.11 -5.13 2.75
CA LYS A 46 -0.73 -4.63 2.78
C LYS A 46 -0.06 -4.75 1.40
N LYS A 47 -0.25 -5.88 0.72
CA LYS A 47 0.28 -6.09 -0.63
C LYS A 47 -0.34 -5.14 -1.65
N GLN A 48 -1.67 -5.01 -1.67
CA GLN A 48 -2.36 -4.06 -2.56
C GLN A 48 -1.91 -2.62 -2.33
N LEU A 49 -1.70 -2.24 -1.07
CA LEU A 49 -1.16 -0.93 -0.71
C LEU A 49 0.25 -0.77 -1.28
N ALA A 50 1.15 -1.72 -1.04
CA ALA A 50 2.52 -1.71 -1.56
C ALA A 50 2.55 -1.58 -3.09
N ASP A 51 1.76 -2.37 -3.82
CA ASP A 51 1.67 -2.32 -5.28
C ASP A 51 1.20 -0.94 -5.77
N SER A 52 0.19 -0.36 -5.11
CA SER A 52 -0.32 0.97 -5.42
C SER A 52 0.71 2.09 -5.14
N VAL A 53 1.55 1.91 -4.12
CA VAL A 53 2.68 2.81 -3.84
C VAL A 53 3.68 2.76 -4.97
N ILE A 54 4.14 1.56 -5.33
CA ILE A 54 5.15 1.34 -6.36
C ILE A 54 4.70 1.99 -7.67
N GLU A 55 3.43 1.84 -8.04
CA GLU A 55 2.85 2.49 -9.21
C GLU A 55 2.93 4.02 -9.12
N SER A 56 2.56 4.61 -7.98
CA SER A 56 2.62 6.06 -7.83
C SER A 56 4.05 6.60 -7.77
N GLN A 57 4.99 5.86 -7.18
CA GLN A 57 6.41 6.21 -7.21
C GLN A 57 6.92 6.25 -8.65
N LYS A 58 6.59 5.25 -9.48
CA LYS A 58 6.91 5.26 -10.91
C LYS A 58 6.33 6.49 -11.62
N ASN A 59 5.10 6.87 -11.30
CA ASN A 59 4.47 8.06 -11.88
C ASN A 59 5.21 9.36 -11.48
N LEU A 60 5.60 9.50 -10.22
CA LEU A 60 6.37 10.66 -9.74
C LEU A 60 7.75 10.72 -10.39
N GLU A 61 8.44 9.59 -10.52
CA GLU A 61 9.72 9.49 -11.22
C GLU A 61 9.59 9.92 -12.69
N ASN A 62 8.52 9.49 -13.36
CA ASN A 62 8.22 9.90 -14.73
C ASN A 62 7.95 11.41 -14.82
N SER A 63 7.20 11.98 -13.87
CA SER A 63 6.99 13.43 -13.79
C SER A 63 8.31 14.20 -13.57
N ILE A 64 9.18 13.73 -12.68
CA ILE A 64 10.51 14.34 -12.46
C ILE A 64 11.34 14.26 -13.75
N LYS A 65 11.34 13.14 -14.46
CA LYS A 65 12.01 13.01 -15.77
C LYS A 65 11.45 14.00 -16.78
N GLY A 66 10.12 14.13 -16.85
CA GLY A 66 9.45 15.11 -17.71
C GLY A 66 9.88 16.55 -17.41
N TYR A 67 9.84 16.95 -16.14
CA TYR A 67 10.28 18.28 -15.73
C TYR A 67 11.77 18.53 -16.00
N LYS A 68 12.64 17.53 -15.82
CA LYS A 68 14.08 17.63 -16.18
C LYS A 68 14.27 17.85 -17.68
N SER A 69 13.51 17.15 -18.52
CA SER A 69 13.54 17.35 -19.97
C SER A 69 13.08 18.76 -20.35
N SER A 70 11.95 19.23 -19.78
CA SER A 70 11.44 20.59 -20.00
C SER A 70 12.41 21.67 -19.50
N LEU A 71 13.08 21.44 -18.38
CA LEU A 71 14.11 22.32 -17.82
C LEU A 71 15.31 22.46 -18.77
N ARG A 72 15.74 21.38 -19.42
CA ARG A 72 16.88 21.38 -20.35
C ARG A 72 16.61 22.23 -21.60
N VAL A 73 15.36 22.23 -22.09
CA VAL A 73 14.96 22.98 -23.29
C VAL A 73 14.47 24.40 -22.98
N ALA A 74 14.17 24.71 -21.71
CA ALA A 74 13.67 26.01 -21.31
C ALA A 74 14.71 27.12 -21.56
N LYS A 75 14.30 28.19 -22.26
CA LYS A 75 15.17 29.32 -22.60
C LYS A 75 15.17 30.42 -21.53
N SER A 76 14.03 30.67 -20.89
CA SER A 76 13.87 31.72 -19.87
C SER A 76 14.29 31.23 -18.49
N GLN A 77 14.99 32.08 -17.73
CA GLN A 77 15.40 31.81 -16.35
C GLN A 77 14.19 31.62 -15.41
N GLN A 78 13.11 32.38 -15.61
CA GLN A 78 11.88 32.22 -14.81
C GLN A 78 11.22 30.85 -15.05
N ILE A 79 11.20 30.39 -16.31
CA ILE A 79 10.65 29.08 -16.66
C ILE A 79 11.52 27.96 -16.08
N LYS A 80 12.84 28.11 -16.10
CA LYS A 80 13.76 27.18 -15.45
C LYS A 80 13.51 27.08 -13.95
N GLN A 81 13.33 28.22 -13.28
CA GLN A 81 13.04 28.27 -11.84
C GLN A 81 11.74 27.52 -11.51
N LEU A 82 10.69 27.72 -12.31
CA LEU A 82 9.40 27.03 -12.15
C LEU A 82 9.54 25.50 -12.27
N PHE A 83 10.34 24.99 -13.22
CA PHE A 83 10.60 23.55 -13.32
C PHE A 83 11.47 23.03 -12.17
N PHE A 84 12.44 23.81 -11.68
CA PHE A 84 13.22 23.46 -10.49
C PHE A 84 12.33 23.29 -9.27
N ASP A 85 11.40 24.22 -9.03
CA ASP A 85 10.48 24.16 -7.89
C ASP A 85 9.54 22.96 -8.00
N LYS A 86 9.03 22.66 -9.21
CA LYS A 86 8.24 21.45 -9.46
C LYS A 86 9.03 20.17 -9.16
N ILE A 87 10.27 20.07 -9.64
CA ILE A 87 11.16 18.93 -9.35
C ILE A 87 11.37 18.77 -7.83
N LYS A 88 11.66 19.87 -7.12
CA LYS A 88 11.91 19.85 -5.67
C LYS A 88 10.67 19.40 -4.89
N LYS A 89 9.50 19.92 -5.25
CA LYS A 89 8.23 19.52 -4.63
C LYS A 89 7.96 18.03 -4.86
N THR A 90 8.01 17.56 -6.11
CA THR A 90 7.77 16.16 -6.45
C THR A 90 8.78 15.21 -5.81
N SER A 91 10.06 15.59 -5.74
CA SER A 91 11.10 14.79 -5.08
C SER A 91 10.89 14.65 -3.58
N THR A 92 10.40 15.70 -2.91
CA THR A 92 10.07 15.66 -1.48
C THR A 92 8.93 14.68 -1.22
N VAL A 93 7.90 14.73 -2.08
CA VAL A 93 6.76 13.81 -2.02
C VAL A 93 7.19 12.36 -2.22
N LEU A 94 8.09 12.10 -3.19
CA LEU A 94 8.64 10.77 -3.44
C LEU A 94 9.42 10.25 -2.23
N ASN A 95 10.29 11.05 -1.62
CA ASN A 95 11.04 10.66 -0.43
C ASN A 95 10.12 10.31 0.75
N ASN A 96 9.10 11.12 1.01
CA ASN A 96 8.14 10.86 2.07
C ASN A 96 7.35 9.55 1.83
N SER A 97 7.01 9.27 0.57
CA SER A 97 6.36 8.01 0.19
C SER A 97 7.25 6.79 0.48
N VAL A 98 8.55 6.86 0.15
CA VAL A 98 9.52 5.79 0.43
C VAL A 98 9.71 5.58 1.92
N GLU A 99 9.81 6.65 2.71
CA GLU A 99 10.01 6.55 4.16
C GLU A 99 8.80 5.89 4.86
N LEU A 100 7.58 6.23 4.45
CA LEU A 100 6.37 5.61 5.00
C LEU A 100 6.28 4.11 4.66
N LEU A 101 6.70 3.69 3.47
CA LEU A 101 6.77 2.27 3.12
C LEU A 101 7.71 1.51 4.05
N LYS A 102 8.92 2.04 4.30
CA LYS A 102 9.89 1.42 5.22
C LYS A 102 9.28 1.26 6.62
N LYS A 103 8.61 2.29 7.12
CA LYS A 103 7.93 2.22 8.44
C LYS A 103 6.82 1.16 8.47
N ILE A 104 6.06 0.98 7.38
CA ILE A 104 5.02 -0.07 7.28
C ILE A 104 5.65 -1.47 7.31
N GLU A 105 6.76 -1.68 6.61
CA GLU A 105 7.50 -2.95 6.63
C GLU A 105 8.10 -3.26 8.01
N GLU A 106 8.61 -2.24 8.70
CA GLU A 106 9.29 -2.39 9.99
C GLU A 106 8.34 -2.60 11.18
N THR A 107 7.17 -1.96 11.19
CA THR A 107 6.33 -1.88 12.40
C THR A 107 5.07 -2.73 12.37
N ASN A 108 4.64 -3.20 11.19
CA ASN A 108 3.38 -3.95 11.01
C ASN A 108 2.11 -3.24 11.50
N ASP A 109 2.20 -1.96 11.90
CA ASP A 109 1.19 -1.17 12.59
C ASP A 109 0.23 -0.47 11.60
N GLU A 110 -1.07 -0.68 11.79
CA GLU A 110 -2.14 -0.15 10.93
C GLU A 110 -2.16 1.38 10.87
N LYS A 111 -1.63 2.07 11.89
CA LYS A 111 -1.59 3.54 11.91
C LYS A 111 -0.74 4.13 10.78
N TYR A 112 0.35 3.47 10.41
CA TYR A 112 1.20 3.94 9.29
C TYR A 112 0.58 3.66 7.93
N ILE A 113 -0.20 2.58 7.81
CA ILE A 113 -1.02 2.29 6.62
C ILE A 113 -2.03 3.41 6.38
N GLU A 114 -2.67 3.91 7.43
CA GLU A 114 -3.67 4.97 7.33
C GLU A 114 -3.05 6.33 7.01
N GLN A 115 -1.89 6.65 7.59
CA GLN A 115 -1.11 7.85 7.22
C GLN A 115 -0.65 7.80 5.77
N TYR A 116 -0.21 6.62 5.30
CA TYR A 116 0.16 6.40 3.92
C TYR A 116 -1.04 6.61 2.97
N LYS A 117 -2.21 6.03 3.28
CA LYS A 117 -3.45 6.29 2.53
C LYS A 117 -3.78 7.77 2.43
N LYS A 118 -3.69 8.52 3.53
CA LYS A 118 -3.96 9.96 3.54
C LYS A 118 -2.97 10.73 2.67
N LEU A 119 -1.68 10.41 2.74
CA LEU A 119 -0.66 11.03 1.88
C LEU A 119 -0.96 10.71 0.41
N PHE A 120 -1.27 9.45 0.12
CA PHE A 120 -1.57 8.97 -1.23
C PHE A 120 -2.80 9.62 -1.85
N GLU A 121 -3.90 9.75 -1.10
CA GLU A 121 -5.10 10.45 -1.54
C GLU A 121 -4.84 11.93 -1.79
N LYS A 122 -4.03 12.56 -0.93
CA LYS A 122 -3.59 13.95 -1.14
C LYS A 122 -2.74 14.08 -2.41
N MET A 123 -1.85 13.13 -2.66
CA MET A 123 -1.03 13.09 -3.88
C MET A 123 -1.87 12.89 -5.14
N LYS A 124 -2.87 12.00 -5.11
CA LYS A 124 -3.81 11.81 -6.22
C LYS A 124 -4.59 13.09 -6.52
N LYS A 125 -5.10 13.78 -5.49
CA LYS A 125 -5.80 15.06 -5.64
C LYS A 125 -4.88 16.14 -6.21
N GLU A 126 -3.70 16.33 -5.63
CA GLU A 126 -2.74 17.32 -6.13
C GLU A 126 -2.29 16.98 -7.57
N TYR A 127 -2.17 15.71 -7.95
CA TYR A 127 -1.83 15.32 -9.31
C TYR A 127 -2.98 15.56 -10.29
N ALA A 128 -4.23 15.27 -9.89
CA ALA A 128 -5.42 15.53 -10.69
C ALA A 128 -5.66 17.03 -10.91
N GLU A 129 -5.32 17.87 -9.93
CA GLU A 129 -5.41 19.33 -10.01
C GLU A 129 -4.27 19.99 -10.83
N ASN A 130 -3.16 19.26 -11.06
CA ASN A 130 -2.01 19.73 -11.83
C ASN A 130 -1.91 19.10 -13.24
N LYS A 131 -2.93 18.34 -13.67
CA LYS A 131 -3.07 17.75 -15.00
C LYS A 131 -3.88 18.68 -15.91
#